data_AF-A0A9D7BQJ7-F1
#
_entry.id   AF-A0A9D7BQJ7-F1
#
_cell.length_a   1.000
_cell.length_b   1.000
_cell.length_c   1.000
_cell.angle_alpha   90.00
_cell.angle_beta   90.00
_cell.angle_gamma   90.00
#
_symmetry.space_group_name_H-M   'P 1'
#
loop_
_entity.id
_entity.type
_entity.pdbx_description
1 polymer ?
#
loop_
_entity_poly.entity_id
_entity_poly.type
_entity_poly.pdbx_seq_one_letter_code
_entity_poly.pdbx_strand_id
1 'polypeptide(L)'
;MDFYEMKPPGIFLVYGLFHILFGSSTFLLHFGLLLLQLYTAWLVYKIVASMFQRQQPGMLAACVYVIFNLSPNFMGFGIMSEHFFILFVLLSMYFLVKPMGQKVITNMFVAGLFFGMAAMIRQHAIFFVLPVLMLIIHRSRSEKGSWFKNILYFASGSMAVIIALVGYVAVRGGFEEMVYWIFTHPSEKYITKVSWADGQPHLMGYINNILLKDIIPWSYCLALDFFLL
;
A
#
# COMPACT_ATOMS: atom_id res chain seq x y z
N MET A 1 17.32 -2.05 23.90
CA MET A 1 16.59 -0.94 23.25
C MET A 1 15.19 -1.49 23.12
N ASP A 2 14.33 -1.14 24.07
CA ASP A 2 13.02 -1.79 24.22
C ASP A 2 12.11 -1.29 23.10
N PHE A 3 11.59 -2.21 22.29
CA PHE A 3 10.86 -1.91 21.07
C PHE A 3 9.38 -1.67 21.39
N TYR A 4 9.05 -0.46 21.84
CA TYR A 4 7.67 -0.06 22.14
C TYR A 4 6.92 0.44 20.90
N GLU A 5 6.61 -0.42 19.94
CA GLU A 5 5.71 -0.02 18.85
C GLU A 5 4.93 -1.18 18.21
N MET A 6 3.61 -1.02 18.07
CA MET A 6 2.68 -1.97 17.42
C MET A 6 2.77 -1.92 15.89
N LYS A 7 3.98 -1.83 15.35
CA LYS A 7 4.20 -1.77 13.89
C LYS A 7 5.18 -2.85 13.46
N PRO A 8 4.94 -3.49 12.29
CA PRO A 8 5.88 -4.46 11.76
C PRO A 8 7.26 -3.82 11.47
N PRO A 9 8.35 -4.60 11.51
CA PRO A 9 9.71 -4.07 11.57
C PRO A 9 10.17 -3.33 10.30
N GLY A 10 9.51 -3.54 9.16
CA GLY A 10 9.85 -2.91 7.89
C GLY A 10 9.65 -1.39 7.90
N ILE A 11 8.78 -0.84 8.75
CA ILE A 11 8.61 0.62 8.85
C ILE A 11 9.91 1.31 9.31
N PHE A 12 10.66 0.71 10.23
CA PHE A 12 11.91 1.28 10.75
C PHE A 12 13.00 1.32 9.68
N LEU A 13 13.04 0.31 8.80
CA LEU A 13 13.96 0.32 7.67
C LEU A 13 13.64 1.44 6.70
N VAL A 14 12.36 1.64 6.38
CA VAL A 14 11.95 2.70 5.45
C VAL A 14 12.22 4.08 6.05
N TYR A 15 11.88 4.31 7.32
CA TYR A 15 12.23 5.57 7.99
C TYR A 15 13.73 5.78 8.12
N GLY A 16 14.50 4.73 8.41
CA GLY A 16 15.97 4.79 8.43
C GLY A 16 16.54 5.19 7.07
N LEU A 17 16.08 4.56 5.98
CA LEU A 17 16.47 4.91 4.61
C LEU A 17 16.07 6.36 4.27
N PHE A 18 14.86 6.75 4.62
CA PHE A 18 14.37 8.10 4.38
C PHE A 18 15.19 9.15 5.15
N HIS A 19 15.57 8.84 6.39
CA HIS A 19 16.46 9.67 7.18
C HIS A 19 17.88 9.74 6.61
N ILE A 20 18.43 8.65 6.06
CA ILE A 20 19.75 8.67 5.39
C ILE A 20 19.73 9.56 4.14
N LEU A 21 18.63 9.54 3.39
CA LEU A 21 18.51 10.30 2.13
C LEU A 21 18.26 11.80 2.35
N PHE A 22 17.43 12.16 3.33
CA PHE A 22 16.97 13.54 3.54
C PHE A 22 17.50 14.19 4.84
N GLY A 23 18.12 13.42 5.72
CA GLY A 23 18.66 13.87 7.01
C GLY A 23 17.58 14.11 8.09
N SER A 24 17.92 14.93 9.07
CA SER A 24 17.06 15.33 10.19
C SER A 24 16.28 16.63 9.96
N SER A 25 16.49 17.31 8.82
CA SER A 25 15.82 18.58 8.55
C SER A 25 14.35 18.36 8.22
N THR A 26 13.45 19.01 8.97
CA THR A 26 12.00 18.97 8.73
C THR A 26 11.66 19.35 7.29
N PHE A 27 12.33 20.36 6.73
CA PHE A 27 12.12 20.79 5.36
C PHE A 27 12.45 19.68 4.36
N LEU A 28 13.61 19.04 4.50
CA LEU A 28 14.06 17.97 3.59
C LEU A 28 13.18 16.73 3.69
N LEU A 29 12.69 16.38 4.90
CA LEU A 29 11.78 15.27 5.09
C LEU A 29 10.43 15.50 4.38
N HIS A 30 9.85 16.70 4.49
CA HIS A 30 8.61 17.03 3.78
C HIS A 30 8.83 17.11 2.27
N PHE A 31 9.98 17.62 1.82
CA PHE A 31 10.34 17.62 0.41
C PHE A 31 10.48 16.18 -0.14
N GLY A 32 11.10 15.28 0.61
CA GLY A 32 11.19 13.87 0.26
C GLY A 32 9.83 13.18 0.17
N LEU A 33 8.89 13.55 1.04
CA LEU A 33 7.52 13.05 0.97
C LEU A 33 6.83 13.56 -0.29
N LEU A 34 7.01 14.82 -0.63
CA LEU A 34 6.44 15.39 -1.86
C LEU A 34 6.94 14.60 -3.09
N LEU A 35 8.24 14.29 -3.16
CA LEU A 35 8.80 13.44 -4.22
C LEU A 35 8.19 12.03 -4.21
N LEU A 36 8.01 11.44 -3.02
CA LEU A 36 7.38 10.13 -2.86
C LEU A 36 5.95 10.15 -3.40
N GLN A 37 5.15 11.15 -3.05
CA GLN A 37 3.76 11.27 -3.49
C GLN A 37 3.65 11.52 -5.00
N LEU A 38 4.57 12.32 -5.59
CA LEU A 38 4.65 12.47 -7.04
C LEU A 38 4.99 11.16 -7.74
N TYR A 39 5.91 10.38 -7.17
CA TYR A 39 6.25 9.06 -7.70
C TYR A 39 5.08 8.07 -7.58
N THR A 40 4.34 8.12 -6.46
CA THR A 40 3.11 7.35 -6.29
C THR A 40 2.04 7.73 -7.31
N ALA A 41 1.85 9.03 -7.59
CA ALA A 41 0.94 9.51 -8.63
C ALA A 41 1.35 8.99 -10.02
N TRP A 42 2.65 8.99 -10.33
CA TRP A 42 3.18 8.42 -11.56
C TRP A 42 2.91 6.91 -11.69
N LEU A 43 3.04 6.15 -10.60
CA LEU A 43 2.70 4.72 -10.57
C LEU A 43 1.21 4.49 -10.84
N VAL A 44 0.32 5.28 -10.20
CA VAL A 44 -1.13 5.23 -10.44
C VAL A 44 -1.43 5.44 -11.93
N TYR A 45 -0.86 6.49 -12.53
CA TYR A 45 -0.99 6.75 -13.96
C TYR A 45 -0.55 5.54 -14.80
N LYS A 46 0.64 4.97 -14.53
CA LYS A 46 1.15 3.84 -15.31
C LYS A 46 0.30 2.58 -15.17
N ILE A 47 -0.17 2.26 -13.97
CA ILE A 47 -1.01 1.09 -13.71
C ILE A 47 -2.33 1.23 -14.48
N VAL A 48 -3.05 2.34 -14.27
CA VAL A 48 -4.35 2.56 -14.91
C VAL A 48 -4.21 2.66 -16.42
N ALA A 49 -3.20 3.39 -16.93
CA ALA A 49 -2.99 3.49 -18.37
C ALA A 49 -2.72 2.14 -19.03
N SER A 50 -2.02 1.25 -18.32
CA SER A 50 -1.74 -0.10 -18.82
C SER A 50 -2.93 -1.05 -18.68
N MET A 51 -3.80 -0.87 -17.69
CA MET A 51 -5.04 -1.65 -17.56
C MET A 51 -6.04 -1.33 -18.68
N PHE A 52 -6.20 -0.05 -19.02
CA PHE A 52 -7.12 0.40 -20.06
C PHE A 52 -6.48 0.49 -21.45
N GLN A 53 -5.18 0.23 -21.56
CA GLN A 53 -4.38 0.37 -22.79
C GLN A 53 -4.48 1.78 -23.41
N ARG A 54 -4.70 2.81 -22.58
CA ARG A 54 -4.94 4.20 -22.98
C ARG A 54 -4.35 5.17 -21.97
N GLN A 55 -3.79 6.29 -22.43
CA GLN A 55 -3.12 7.26 -21.55
C GLN A 55 -4.11 8.13 -20.75
N GLN A 56 -5.24 8.50 -21.37
CA GLN A 56 -6.26 9.38 -20.79
C GLN A 56 -6.80 8.92 -19.41
N PRO A 57 -7.27 7.67 -19.23
CA PRO A 57 -7.76 7.22 -17.92
C PRO A 57 -6.65 7.20 -16.86
N GLY A 58 -5.41 6.93 -17.25
CA GLY A 58 -4.26 7.01 -16.34
C GLY A 58 -4.00 8.45 -15.87
N MET A 59 -4.05 9.42 -16.78
CA MET A 59 -3.85 10.83 -16.43
C MET A 59 -4.95 11.30 -15.47
N LEU A 60 -6.21 10.97 -15.77
CA LEU A 60 -7.35 11.27 -14.90
C LEU A 60 -7.16 10.67 -13.50
N ALA A 61 -6.78 9.39 -13.41
CA ALA A 61 -6.56 8.73 -12.13
C ALA A 61 -5.42 9.36 -11.31
N ALA A 62 -4.31 9.76 -11.96
CA ALA A 62 -3.23 10.46 -11.28
C ALA A 62 -3.64 11.86 -10.82
N CYS A 63 -4.40 12.61 -11.61
CA CYS A 63 -4.95 13.91 -11.20
C CYS A 63 -5.86 13.76 -9.98
N VAL A 64 -6.79 12.79 -10.00
CA VAL A 64 -7.67 12.49 -8.87
C VAL A 64 -6.85 12.13 -7.63
N TYR A 65 -5.82 11.29 -7.76
CA TYR A 65 -4.93 10.94 -6.66
C TYR A 65 -4.22 12.17 -6.08
N VAL A 66 -3.67 13.06 -6.90
CA VAL A 66 -2.98 14.28 -6.43
C VAL A 66 -3.96 15.23 -5.74
N ILE A 67 -5.12 15.47 -6.32
CA ILE A 67 -6.18 16.29 -5.74
C ILE A 67 -6.62 15.73 -4.38
N PHE A 68 -6.74 14.41 -4.27
CA PHE A 68 -7.13 13.76 -3.02
C PHE A 68 -6.06 13.91 -1.94
N ASN A 69 -4.77 13.82 -2.32
CA ASN A 69 -3.66 14.04 -1.39
C ASN A 69 -3.51 15.48 -0.94
N LEU A 70 -4.04 16.45 -1.69
CA LEU A 70 -4.13 17.85 -1.27
C LEU A 70 -5.20 18.09 -0.21
N SER A 71 -6.16 17.16 -0.05
CA SER A 71 -7.19 17.27 0.99
C SER A 71 -6.57 17.19 2.39
N PRO A 72 -6.87 18.13 3.30
CA PRO A 72 -6.42 18.08 4.69
C PRO A 72 -6.82 16.78 5.40
N ASN A 73 -7.96 16.20 5.02
CA ASN A 73 -8.48 14.97 5.59
C ASN A 73 -7.57 13.76 5.31
N PHE A 74 -6.78 13.81 4.24
CA PHE A 74 -5.91 12.70 3.83
C PHE A 74 -4.49 12.81 4.38
N MET A 75 -4.16 13.91 5.07
CA MET A 75 -2.84 14.16 5.66
C MET A 75 -1.69 13.82 4.69
N GLY A 76 -1.85 14.20 3.40
CA GLY A 76 -0.93 13.86 2.32
C GLY A 76 0.50 14.39 2.52
N PHE A 77 0.65 15.41 3.37
CA PHE A 77 1.93 16.02 3.73
C PHE A 77 2.51 15.53 5.07
N GLY A 78 1.81 14.67 5.80
CA GLY A 78 2.31 14.09 7.05
C GLY A 78 3.29 12.95 6.80
N ILE A 79 4.35 12.83 7.60
CA ILE A 79 5.26 11.67 7.61
C ILE A 79 4.56 10.49 8.26
N MET A 80 3.74 9.82 7.45
CA MET A 80 2.85 8.76 7.85
C MET A 80 3.23 7.46 7.14
N SER A 81 3.17 6.36 7.88
CA SER A 81 3.45 5.01 7.39
C SER A 81 2.55 4.57 6.21
N GLU A 82 1.40 5.23 6.07
CA GLU A 82 0.39 5.12 5.04
C GLU A 82 0.98 5.33 3.65
N HIS A 83 1.74 6.41 3.48
CA HIS A 83 2.34 6.81 2.20
C HIS A 83 3.43 5.82 1.76
N PHE A 84 4.17 5.28 2.71
CA PHE A 84 5.19 4.28 2.43
C PHE A 84 4.56 2.95 2.04
N PHE A 85 3.63 2.41 2.82
CA PHE A 85 3.07 1.10 2.49
C PHE A 85 2.32 1.13 1.14
N ILE A 86 1.57 2.20 0.83
CA ILE A 86 0.82 2.30 -0.43
C ILE A 86 1.76 2.37 -1.64
N LEU A 87 2.92 3.05 -1.50
CA LEU A 87 3.95 3.06 -2.52
C LEU A 87 4.42 1.64 -2.85
N PHE A 88 4.73 0.83 -1.83
CA PHE A 88 5.19 -0.56 -2.03
C PHE A 88 4.09 -1.46 -2.63
N VAL A 89 2.82 -1.26 -2.27
CA VAL A 89 1.69 -1.95 -2.92
C VAL A 89 1.59 -1.57 -4.40
N LEU A 90 1.69 -0.28 -4.72
CA LEU A 90 1.60 0.19 -6.10
C LEU A 90 2.82 -0.23 -6.93
N LEU A 91 4.01 -0.32 -6.34
CA LEU A 91 5.17 -0.94 -6.99
C LEU A 91 4.90 -2.41 -7.33
N SER A 92 4.36 -3.19 -6.39
CA SER A 92 3.93 -4.56 -6.66
C SER A 92 2.96 -4.63 -7.85
N MET A 93 1.90 -3.84 -7.83
CA MET A 93 0.90 -3.79 -8.91
C MET A 93 1.50 -3.33 -10.25
N TYR A 94 2.37 -2.33 -10.25
CA TYR A 94 3.06 -1.86 -11.45
C TYR A 94 3.89 -2.97 -12.09
N PHE A 95 4.63 -3.73 -11.28
CA PHE A 95 5.39 -4.87 -11.77
C PHE A 95 4.51 -5.99 -12.33
N LEU A 96 3.27 -6.14 -11.85
CA LEU A 96 2.28 -7.10 -12.37
C LEU A 96 1.65 -6.66 -13.69
N VAL A 97 1.42 -5.36 -13.86
CA VAL A 97 0.67 -4.83 -15.01
C VAL A 97 1.58 -4.49 -16.20
N LYS A 98 2.84 -4.08 -15.95
CA LYS A 98 3.77 -3.71 -17.03
C LYS A 98 3.96 -4.85 -18.05
N PRO A 99 4.25 -4.54 -19.34
CA PRO A 99 4.52 -5.57 -20.34
C PRO A 99 5.72 -6.44 -19.91
N MET A 100 5.47 -7.73 -19.71
CA MET A 100 6.49 -8.71 -19.39
C MET A 100 6.67 -9.57 -20.63
N GLY A 101 7.77 -9.35 -21.37
CA GLY A 101 8.18 -10.30 -22.41
C GLY A 101 8.63 -11.60 -21.75
N GLN A 102 9.86 -12.03 -22.02
CA GLN A 102 10.40 -13.28 -21.46
C GLN A 102 10.64 -13.26 -19.93
N LYS A 103 10.39 -12.13 -19.23
CA LYS A 103 10.72 -11.91 -17.81
C LYS A 103 9.53 -12.06 -16.85
N VAL A 104 8.51 -12.85 -17.21
CA VAL A 104 7.28 -13.02 -16.40
C VAL A 104 7.62 -13.48 -14.97
N ILE A 105 8.43 -14.53 -14.84
CA ILE A 105 8.79 -15.11 -13.52
C ILE A 105 9.52 -14.08 -12.65
N THR A 106 10.53 -13.41 -13.20
CA THR A 106 11.30 -12.40 -12.47
C THR A 106 10.41 -11.26 -12.00
N ASN A 107 9.48 -10.78 -12.83
CA ASN A 107 8.57 -9.71 -12.45
C ASN A 107 7.54 -10.17 -11.41
N MET A 108 7.05 -11.42 -11.46
CA MET A 108 6.18 -11.98 -10.42
C MET A 108 6.90 -12.04 -9.07
N PHE A 109 8.14 -12.52 -9.06
CA PHE A 109 8.98 -12.54 -7.87
C PHE A 109 9.24 -11.14 -7.31
N VAL A 110 9.62 -10.19 -8.17
CA VAL A 110 9.89 -8.80 -7.76
C VAL A 110 8.61 -8.10 -7.27
N ALA A 111 7.46 -8.33 -7.91
CA ALA A 111 6.18 -7.85 -7.40
C ALA A 111 5.90 -8.40 -5.99
N GLY A 112 6.21 -9.69 -5.78
CA GLY A 112 6.16 -10.34 -4.48
C GLY A 112 7.04 -9.64 -3.44
N LEU A 113 8.31 -9.36 -3.77
CA LEU A 113 9.23 -8.65 -2.86
C LEU A 113 8.62 -7.32 -2.38
N PHE A 114 8.10 -6.49 -3.30
CA PHE A 114 7.48 -5.22 -2.94
C PHE A 114 6.22 -5.40 -2.07
N PHE A 115 5.39 -6.40 -2.36
CA PHE A 115 4.19 -6.67 -1.54
C PHE A 115 4.54 -7.20 -0.15
N GLY A 116 5.53 -8.09 -0.04
CA GLY A 116 6.06 -8.55 1.25
C GLY A 116 6.61 -7.40 2.08
N MET A 117 7.31 -6.45 1.45
CA MET A 117 7.75 -5.23 2.11
C MET A 117 6.58 -4.36 2.57
N ALA A 118 5.53 -4.19 1.75
CA ALA A 118 4.33 -3.45 2.14
C ALA A 118 3.66 -4.06 3.39
N ALA A 119 3.55 -5.38 3.46
CA ALA A 119 3.02 -6.10 4.62
C ALA A 119 3.89 -5.92 5.87
N MET A 120 5.21 -5.83 5.70
CA MET A 120 6.17 -5.54 6.77
C MET A 120 6.28 -4.06 7.13
N ILE A 121 5.62 -3.16 6.40
CA ILE A 121 5.49 -1.74 6.77
C ILE A 121 4.19 -1.53 7.53
N ARG A 122 3.08 -2.08 7.02
CA ARG A 122 1.76 -2.02 7.67
C ARG A 122 0.92 -3.26 7.38
N GLN A 123 0.23 -3.75 8.42
CA GLN A 123 -0.73 -4.86 8.32
C GLN A 123 -1.89 -4.57 7.35
N HIS A 124 -2.23 -3.29 7.11
CA HIS A 124 -3.26 -2.86 6.16
C HIS A 124 -2.99 -3.30 4.70
N ALA A 125 -1.77 -3.74 4.37
CA ALA A 125 -1.48 -4.36 3.08
C ALA A 125 -2.37 -5.58 2.79
N ILE A 126 -2.92 -6.25 3.81
CA ILE A 126 -3.81 -7.40 3.64
C ILE A 126 -5.04 -7.08 2.78
N PHE A 127 -5.56 -5.85 2.83
CA PHE A 127 -6.71 -5.44 2.02
C PHE A 127 -6.40 -5.39 0.51
N PHE A 128 -5.12 -5.40 0.13
CA PHE A 128 -4.67 -5.38 -1.25
C PHE A 128 -4.34 -6.78 -1.80
N VAL A 129 -4.44 -7.84 -0.98
CA VAL A 129 -4.21 -9.22 -1.42
C VAL A 129 -5.19 -9.60 -2.53
N LEU A 130 -6.48 -9.31 -2.35
CA LEU A 130 -7.52 -9.65 -3.34
C LEU A 130 -7.29 -8.93 -4.69
N PRO A 131 -7.12 -7.59 -4.76
CA PRO A 131 -6.76 -6.91 -6.00
C PRO A 131 -5.51 -7.48 -6.69
N VAL A 132 -4.45 -7.77 -5.92
CA VAL A 132 -3.20 -8.31 -6.46
C VAL A 132 -3.40 -9.71 -7.05
N LEU A 133 -4.12 -10.60 -6.36
CA LEU A 133 -4.45 -11.93 -6.87
C LEU A 133 -5.31 -11.86 -8.13
N MET A 134 -6.29 -10.95 -8.18
CA MET A 134 -7.11 -10.72 -9.37
C MET A 134 -6.25 -10.31 -10.57
N LEU A 135 -5.28 -9.40 -10.37
CA LEU A 135 -4.34 -8.98 -11.43
C LEU A 135 -3.47 -10.15 -11.92
N ILE A 136 -2.93 -10.97 -11.01
CA ILE A 136 -2.12 -12.14 -11.37
C ILE A 136 -2.94 -13.13 -12.19
N ILE A 137 -4.16 -13.45 -11.74
CA ILE A 137 -5.05 -14.41 -12.43
C ILE A 137 -5.48 -13.88 -13.79
N HIS A 138 -5.95 -12.63 -13.85
CA HIS A 138 -6.39 -11.98 -15.09
C HIS A 138 -5.28 -12.00 -16.15
N ARG A 139 -4.08 -11.55 -15.76
CA ARG A 139 -2.91 -11.55 -16.65
C ARG A 139 -2.56 -12.95 -17.12
N SER A 140 -2.44 -13.89 -16.19
CA SER A 140 -2.02 -15.26 -16.51
C SER A 140 -2.98 -15.92 -17.50
N ARG A 141 -4.28 -15.63 -17.37
CA ARG A 141 -5.29 -16.10 -18.36
C ARG A 141 -5.12 -15.42 -19.71
N SER A 142 -4.92 -14.11 -19.75
CA SER A 142 -4.70 -13.35 -20.99
C SER A 142 -3.47 -13.84 -21.77
N GLU A 143 -2.38 -14.18 -21.06
CA GLU A 143 -1.13 -14.65 -21.65
C GLU A 143 -1.06 -16.18 -21.82
N LYS A 144 -2.17 -16.90 -21.59
CA LYS A 144 -2.24 -18.38 -21.60
C LYS A 144 -1.19 -19.05 -20.69
N GLY A 145 -0.74 -18.37 -19.65
CA GLY A 145 0.19 -18.85 -18.63
C GLY A 145 -0.51 -19.53 -17.45
N SER A 146 0.28 -20.24 -16.62
CA SER A 146 -0.24 -20.85 -15.39
C SER A 146 -0.36 -19.81 -14.28
N TRP A 147 -1.59 -19.43 -13.95
CA TRP A 147 -1.89 -18.51 -12.85
C TRP A 147 -1.36 -19.04 -11.51
N PHE A 148 -1.44 -20.35 -11.29
CA PHE A 148 -0.93 -20.99 -10.07
C PHE A 148 0.59 -20.84 -9.91
N LYS A 149 1.37 -21.08 -10.99
CA LYS A 149 2.82 -20.87 -10.97
C LYS A 149 3.16 -19.40 -10.68
N ASN A 150 2.44 -18.46 -11.28
CA ASN A 150 2.68 -17.03 -11.06
C ASN A 150 2.36 -16.60 -9.63
N ILE A 151 1.30 -17.15 -9.01
CA ILE A 151 1.01 -16.96 -7.59
C ILE A 151 2.15 -17.52 -6.73
N LEU A 152 2.68 -18.70 -7.06
CA LEU A 152 3.81 -19.29 -6.30
C LEU A 152 5.07 -18.41 -6.36
N TYR A 153 5.42 -17.87 -7.53
CA TYR A 153 6.57 -16.96 -7.66
C TYR A 153 6.35 -15.63 -6.92
N PHE A 154 5.13 -15.11 -6.97
CA PHE A 154 4.76 -13.91 -6.21
C PHE A 154 4.80 -14.17 -4.69
N ALA A 155 4.26 -15.30 -4.24
CA ALA A 155 4.25 -15.71 -2.85
C ALA A 155 5.67 -15.96 -2.34
N SER A 156 6.55 -16.57 -3.14
CA SER A 156 7.94 -16.80 -2.76
C SER A 156 8.72 -15.50 -2.62
N GLY A 157 8.50 -14.52 -3.49
CA GLY A 157 9.05 -13.17 -3.34
C GLY A 157 8.54 -12.48 -2.07
N SER A 158 7.22 -12.53 -1.82
CA SER A 158 6.63 -11.94 -0.61
C SER A 158 7.20 -12.56 0.66
N MET A 159 7.27 -13.90 0.69
CA MET A 159 7.77 -14.65 1.83
C MET A 159 9.27 -14.45 2.04
N ALA A 160 10.06 -14.26 0.97
CA ALA A 160 11.49 -13.98 1.09
C ALA A 160 11.75 -12.70 1.90
N VAL A 161 10.97 -11.63 1.68
CA VAL A 161 11.11 -10.38 2.46
C VAL A 161 10.66 -10.58 3.90
N ILE A 162 9.52 -11.25 4.12
CA ILE A 162 9.00 -11.51 5.46
C ILE A 162 10.01 -12.33 6.28
N ILE A 163 10.51 -13.44 5.71
CA ILE A 163 11.52 -14.29 6.36
C ILE A 163 12.80 -13.50 6.63
N ALA A 164 13.28 -12.71 5.68
CA ALA A 164 14.49 -11.92 5.86
C ALA A 164 14.35 -10.90 7.00
N LEU A 165 13.23 -10.19 7.09
CA LEU A 165 13.00 -9.18 8.13
C LEU A 165 12.73 -9.80 9.50
N VAL A 166 11.91 -10.85 9.56
CA VAL A 166 11.66 -11.60 10.80
C VAL A 166 12.95 -12.26 11.28
N GLY A 167 13.73 -12.86 10.37
CA GLY A 167 15.03 -13.44 10.67
C GLY A 167 16.03 -12.41 11.19
N TYR A 168 16.08 -11.21 10.58
CA TYR A 168 16.91 -10.11 11.07
C TYR A 168 16.55 -9.71 12.50
N VAL A 169 15.26 -9.56 12.80
CA VAL A 169 14.78 -9.24 14.16
C VAL A 169 15.08 -10.37 15.14
N ALA A 170 14.91 -11.62 14.72
CA ALA A 170 15.17 -12.79 15.55
C ALA A 170 16.65 -12.92 15.93
N VAL A 171 17.57 -12.71 14.98
CA VAL A 171 19.02 -12.73 15.26
C VAL A 171 19.43 -11.59 16.22
N ARG A 172 18.67 -10.50 16.25
CA ARG A 172 18.85 -9.38 17.20
C ARG A 172 18.19 -9.61 18.57
N GLY A 173 17.55 -10.76 18.78
CA GLY A 173 16.84 -11.11 20.02
C GLY A 173 15.46 -10.47 20.18
N GLY A 174 14.95 -9.75 19.17
CA GLY A 174 13.69 -9.00 19.26
C GLY A 174 12.44 -9.79 18.83
N PHE A 175 12.54 -11.11 18.60
CA PHE A 175 11.44 -11.89 18.05
C PHE A 175 10.22 -11.96 18.98
N GLU A 176 10.44 -12.28 20.26
CA GLU A 176 9.35 -12.38 21.24
C GLU A 176 8.64 -11.04 21.42
N GLU A 177 9.42 -9.96 21.50
CA GLU A 177 8.90 -8.60 21.61
C GLU A 177 8.10 -8.19 20.37
N MET A 178 8.60 -8.50 19.16
CA MET A 178 7.87 -8.29 17.92
C MET A 178 6.53 -9.04 17.90
N VAL A 179 6.52 -10.32 18.27
CA VAL A 179 5.29 -11.13 18.33
C VAL A 179 4.31 -10.53 19.33
N TYR A 180 4.79 -10.13 20.51
CA TYR A 180 3.99 -9.50 21.54
C TYR A 180 3.31 -8.22 21.03
N TRP A 181 4.06 -7.30 20.43
CA TRP A 181 3.51 -6.01 19.99
C TRP A 181 2.63 -6.10 18.75
N ILE A 182 2.89 -7.04 17.84
CA ILE A 182 2.14 -7.18 16.59
C ILE A 182 0.85 -7.99 16.78
N PHE A 183 0.87 -9.03 17.61
CA PHE A 183 -0.23 -9.98 17.74
C PHE A 183 -0.87 -9.97 19.13
N THR A 184 -0.08 -10.14 20.19
CA THR A 184 -0.59 -10.31 21.57
C THR A 184 -1.24 -9.03 22.08
N HIS A 185 -0.54 -7.90 22.03
CA HIS A 185 -1.01 -6.64 22.60
C HIS A 185 -2.30 -6.12 21.94
N PRO A 186 -2.44 -6.08 20.59
CA PRO A 186 -3.71 -5.67 19.97
C PRO A 186 -4.88 -6.60 20.32
N SER A 187 -4.65 -7.91 20.36
CA SER A 187 -5.69 -8.88 20.70
C SER A 187 -6.19 -8.77 22.14
N GLU A 188 -5.30 -8.49 23.09
CA GLU A 188 -5.64 -8.44 24.51
C GLU A 188 -6.19 -7.07 24.95
N LYS A 189 -5.68 -5.97 24.38
CA LYS A 189 -5.92 -4.62 24.91
C LYS A 189 -6.67 -3.67 23.98
N TYR A 190 -6.83 -3.99 22.70
CA TYR A 190 -7.47 -3.10 21.72
C TYR A 190 -8.74 -3.67 21.11
N ILE A 191 -8.69 -4.89 20.56
CA ILE A 191 -9.81 -5.46 19.80
C ILE A 191 -10.98 -5.87 20.73
N THR A 192 -10.67 -6.24 21.96
CA THR A 192 -11.64 -6.67 22.99
C THR A 192 -12.34 -5.52 23.72
N LYS A 193 -11.99 -4.25 23.46
CA LYS A 193 -12.57 -3.10 24.19
C LYS A 193 -13.92 -2.62 23.65
N VAL A 194 -14.28 -2.95 22.41
CA VAL A 194 -15.50 -2.47 21.78
C VAL A 194 -16.38 -3.66 21.46
N SER A 195 -17.52 -3.75 22.14
CA SER A 195 -18.52 -4.78 21.83
C SER A 195 -19.11 -4.52 20.45
N TRP A 196 -19.63 -5.56 19.78
CA TRP A 196 -20.29 -5.40 18.48
C TRP A 196 -21.45 -4.40 18.54
N ALA A 197 -22.22 -4.40 19.63
CA ALA A 197 -23.33 -3.50 19.84
C ALA A 197 -22.89 -2.02 19.91
N ASP A 198 -21.75 -1.75 20.53
CA ASP A 198 -21.18 -0.39 20.62
C ASP A 198 -20.50 0.03 19.30
N GLY A 199 -19.95 -0.92 18.54
CA GLY A 199 -19.27 -0.67 17.27
C GLY A 199 -20.22 -0.34 16.11
N GLN A 200 -21.43 -0.91 16.09
CA GLN A 200 -22.44 -0.67 15.05
C GLN A 200 -22.78 0.81 14.80
N PRO A 201 -23.10 1.64 15.81
CA PRO A 201 -23.42 3.05 15.60
C PRO A 201 -22.21 3.85 15.10
N HIS A 202 -20.99 3.51 15.55
CA HIS A 202 -19.77 4.13 15.01
C HIS A 202 -19.57 3.78 13.54
N LEU A 203 -19.70 2.50 13.16
CA LEU A 203 -19.56 2.05 11.78
C LEU A 203 -20.57 2.77 10.87
N MET A 204 -21.84 2.82 11.26
CA MET A 204 -22.88 3.53 10.50
C MET A 204 -22.61 5.04 10.42
N GLY A 205 -22.11 5.64 11.50
CA GLY A 205 -21.69 7.05 11.52
C GLY A 205 -20.52 7.34 10.56
N TYR A 206 -19.53 6.45 10.49
CA TYR A 206 -18.42 6.58 9.54
C TYR A 206 -18.87 6.35 8.10
N ILE A 207 -19.67 5.32 7.83
CA ILE A 207 -20.21 5.03 6.50
C ILE A 207 -21.01 6.23 5.99
N ASN A 208 -21.89 6.81 6.83
CA ASN A 208 -22.68 7.97 6.45
C ASN A 208 -21.82 9.21 6.20
N ASN A 209 -20.79 9.45 7.03
CA ASN A 209 -19.89 10.58 6.79
C ASN A 209 -19.07 10.38 5.50
N ILE A 210 -18.52 9.19 5.25
CA ILE A 210 -17.74 8.89 4.05
C ILE A 210 -18.61 9.01 2.80
N LEU A 211 -19.82 8.44 2.81
CA LEU A 211 -20.73 8.51 1.66
C LEU A 211 -21.21 9.94 1.41
N LEU A 212 -21.69 10.64 2.45
CA LEU A 212 -22.33 11.96 2.30
C LEU A 212 -21.34 13.11 2.16
N LYS A 213 -20.18 13.07 2.83
CA LYS A 213 -19.20 14.17 2.84
C LYS A 213 -18.04 13.95 1.89
N ASP A 214 -17.63 12.70 1.64
CA ASP A 214 -16.43 12.41 0.83
C ASP A 214 -16.73 11.75 -0.52
N ILE A 215 -17.88 11.09 -0.74
CA ILE A 215 -18.18 10.44 -2.03
C ILE A 215 -19.14 11.29 -2.87
N ILE A 216 -20.23 11.79 -2.29
CA ILE A 216 -21.24 12.57 -3.03
C ILE A 216 -20.66 13.86 -3.62
N PRO A 217 -19.98 14.75 -2.86
CA PRO A 217 -19.43 15.99 -3.42
C PRO A 217 -18.41 15.76 -4.55
N TRP A 218 -17.68 14.64 -4.48
CA TRP A 218 -16.66 14.27 -5.47
C TRP A 218 -17.26 13.63 -6.72
N SER A 219 -18.35 12.86 -6.58
CA SER A 219 -19.12 12.37 -7.73
C SER A 219 -19.73 13.51 -8.54
N TYR A 220 -20.13 14.61 -7.88
CA TYR A 220 -20.57 15.83 -8.55
C TYR A 220 -19.41 16.55 -9.29
N CYS A 221 -18.21 16.62 -8.71
CA CYS A 221 -17.03 17.16 -9.42
C CYS A 221 -16.67 16.34 -10.66
N LEU A 222 -16.65 15.00 -10.55
CA LEU A 222 -16.36 14.11 -11.68
C LEU A 222 -17.47 14.14 -12.76
N ALA A 223 -18.72 14.35 -12.38
CA ALA A 223 -19.85 14.46 -13.31
C ALA A 223 -19.89 15.82 -14.04
N LEU A 224 -19.44 16.90 -13.40
CA LEU A 224 -19.35 18.23 -14.02
C LEU A 224 -18.23 18.29 -15.08
N ASP A 225 -17.12 17.59 -14.87
CA ASP A 225 -16.03 17.50 -15.87
C ASP A 225 -16.42 16.66 -17.10
N PHE A 226 -17.37 15.72 -16.97
CA PHE A 226 -17.86 14.91 -18.10
C PHE A 226 -18.86 15.67 -19.01
N PHE A 227 -19.37 16.82 -18.56
CA PHE A 227 -20.30 17.67 -19.33
C PHE A 227 -19.60 18.87 -20.02
N LEU A 228 -18.29 19.06 -19.81
CA LEU A 228 -17.49 20.15 -20.38
C LEU A 228 -16.46 19.70 -21.44
N LEU A 229 -16.55 18.44 -21.90
CA LEU A 229 -15.82 17.89 -23.06
C LEU A 229 -16.81 17.49 -24.16
#